data_AF-A0A6D0II07-F1
#
_entry.id   AF-A0A6D0II07-F1
#
_cell.length_a   1.000
_cell.length_b   1.000
_cell.length_c   1.000
_cell.angle_alpha   90.00
_cell.angle_beta   90.00
_cell.angle_gamma   90.00
#
_symmetry.space_group_name_H-M   'P 1'
#
loop_
_entity.id
_entity.type
_entity.pdbx_description
1 polymer ?
#
loop_
_entity_poly.entity_id
_entity_poly.type
_entity_poly.pdbx_seq_one_letter_code
_entity_poly.pdbx_strand_id
1 'polypeptide(L)'
;MARSKTAQPKHSLRKIAVVVATAVSGMSVYAQAAVEPKEDTITVTAAPAPQESAWGPAATIAARQSATGTKTDTPIQKVPQSISVVTAEEMALHQPKSVKEALSYTPGVSVGTRGASNTYDHLIIRG
;
A
#
# COMPACT_ATOMS: atom_id res chain seq x y z
N MET A 1 -2.30 22.02 -100.54
CA MET A 1 -2.63 21.52 -99.18
C MET A 1 -1.90 22.36 -98.16
N ALA A 2 -2.46 22.56 -96.96
CA ALA A 2 -1.80 23.30 -95.87
C ALA A 2 -1.82 22.50 -94.56
N ARG A 3 -0.64 22.29 -93.95
CA ARG A 3 -0.39 21.88 -92.55
C ARG A 3 1.08 22.23 -92.18
N SER A 4 1.54 22.40 -90.93
CA SER A 4 0.97 22.88 -89.65
C SER A 4 2.03 22.79 -88.53
N LYS A 5 2.15 23.80 -87.63
CA LYS A 5 2.74 23.73 -86.24
C LYS A 5 4.26 23.35 -86.14
N THR A 6 5.05 23.52 -85.05
CA THR A 6 4.88 23.94 -83.62
C THR A 6 6.23 24.44 -83.02
N ALA A 7 6.24 25.17 -81.87
CA ALA A 7 7.43 25.56 -81.06
C ALA A 7 6.99 26.12 -79.67
N GLN A 8 7.80 26.40 -78.62
CA GLN A 8 9.07 25.85 -78.04
C GLN A 8 9.31 26.52 -76.63
N PRO A 9 9.82 25.82 -75.58
CA PRO A 9 10.00 26.42 -74.23
C PRO A 9 11.43 26.94 -73.90
N LYS A 10 11.55 27.85 -72.91
CA LYS A 10 12.81 28.46 -72.39
C LYS A 10 12.77 28.72 -70.88
N HIS A 11 13.82 28.39 -70.12
CA HIS A 11 14.58 29.27 -69.17
C HIS A 11 15.55 28.48 -68.24
N SER A 12 16.42 29.20 -67.49
CA SER A 12 17.80 28.78 -67.17
C SER A 12 18.17 28.68 -65.68
N LEU A 13 19.16 27.84 -65.38
CA LEU A 13 19.58 27.28 -64.07
C LEU A 13 20.21 28.26 -63.05
N ARG A 14 20.33 29.57 -63.33
CA ARG A 14 21.04 30.52 -62.45
C ARG A 14 20.32 30.90 -61.15
N LYS A 15 19.09 30.42 -60.91
CA LYS A 15 18.25 30.85 -59.78
C LYS A 15 18.41 30.03 -58.48
N ILE A 16 19.10 28.89 -58.52
CA ILE A 16 19.08 27.91 -57.40
C ILE A 16 20.16 28.22 -56.34
N ALA A 17 21.30 28.79 -56.72
CA ALA A 17 22.48 28.90 -55.84
C ALA A 17 22.40 29.99 -54.75
N VAL A 18 21.49 30.97 -54.86
CA VAL A 18 21.48 32.15 -53.96
C VAL A 18 20.59 31.97 -52.73
N VAL A 19 19.64 31.03 -52.74
CA VAL A 19 18.64 30.86 -51.66
C VAL A 19 19.17 30.04 -50.47
N VAL A 20 20.23 29.24 -50.67
CA VAL A 20 20.76 28.33 -49.63
C VAL A 20 21.61 29.05 -48.58
N ALA A 21 22.15 30.24 -48.88
CA ALA A 21 23.17 30.91 -48.06
C ALA A 21 22.64 31.84 -46.95
N THR A 22 21.34 32.17 -46.92
CA THR A 22 20.77 33.16 -45.98
C THR A 22 19.82 32.58 -44.94
N ALA A 23 19.65 31.26 -44.87
CA ALA A 23 18.65 30.60 -44.01
C ALA A 23 19.20 30.09 -42.66
N VAL A 24 20.49 30.27 -42.35
CA VAL A 24 21.14 29.64 -41.17
C VAL A 24 21.29 30.62 -39.98
N SER A 25 21.12 31.92 -40.16
CA SER A 25 21.38 32.94 -39.13
C SER A 25 20.17 33.31 -38.25
N GLY A 26 19.26 32.37 -37.98
CA GLY A 26 17.97 32.66 -37.32
C GLY A 26 17.44 31.65 -36.31
N MET A 27 18.15 30.54 -36.04
CA MET A 27 17.69 29.55 -35.06
C MET A 27 18.09 29.95 -33.63
N SER A 28 17.25 30.78 -33.00
CA SER A 28 17.25 30.95 -31.54
C SER A 28 16.95 29.61 -30.89
N VAL A 29 17.91 29.06 -30.14
CA VAL A 29 17.70 27.86 -29.34
C VAL A 29 16.85 28.26 -28.13
N TYR A 30 15.55 27.98 -28.19
CA TYR A 30 14.72 27.97 -26.99
C TYR A 30 15.15 26.79 -26.12
N ALA A 31 15.69 27.09 -24.94
CA ALA A 31 15.91 26.09 -23.91
C ALA A 31 14.54 25.49 -23.54
N GLN A 32 14.28 24.26 -23.98
CA GLN A 32 13.15 23.50 -23.48
C GLN A 32 13.42 23.20 -22.01
N ALA A 33 12.74 23.93 -21.12
CA ALA A 33 12.66 23.55 -19.72
C ALA A 33 12.15 22.12 -19.65
N ALA A 34 12.94 21.22 -19.07
CA ALA A 34 12.48 19.88 -18.78
C ALA A 34 11.27 20.00 -17.85
N VAL A 35 10.12 19.51 -18.31
CA VAL A 35 8.94 19.38 -17.44
C VAL A 35 9.26 18.28 -16.44
N GLU A 36 9.60 18.66 -15.21
CA GLU A 36 9.71 17.71 -14.11
C GLU A 36 8.40 16.92 -14.01
N PRO A 37 8.45 15.58 -13.90
CA PRO A 37 7.25 14.80 -13.65
C PRO A 37 6.75 15.19 -12.25
N LYS A 38 5.65 15.94 -12.20
CA LYS A 38 5.00 16.32 -10.95
C LYS A 38 4.54 15.04 -10.26
N GLU A 39 5.15 14.70 -9.13
CA GLU A 39 4.80 13.47 -8.41
C GLU A 39 3.35 13.52 -7.92
N ASP A 40 2.59 12.46 -8.23
CA ASP A 40 1.23 12.30 -7.76
C ASP A 40 1.24 12.07 -6.24
N THR A 41 0.93 13.14 -5.51
CA THR A 41 0.84 13.11 -4.05
C THR A 41 -0.41 12.31 -3.66
N ILE A 42 -0.23 11.00 -3.38
CA ILE A 42 -1.30 10.13 -2.90
C ILE A 42 -1.67 10.55 -1.46
N THR A 43 -2.70 11.39 -1.33
CA THR A 43 -3.27 11.76 -0.03
C THR A 43 -4.06 10.59 0.55
N VAL A 44 -3.41 9.76 1.37
CA VAL A 44 -4.06 8.66 2.09
C VAL A 44 -4.88 9.24 3.25
N THR A 45 -6.12 9.66 2.96
CA THR A 45 -7.11 9.98 3.98
C THR A 45 -7.64 8.67 4.58
N ALA A 46 -6.99 8.18 5.62
CA ALA A 46 -7.52 7.06 6.40
C ALA A 46 -8.86 7.47 7.03
N ALA A 47 -9.92 6.69 6.77
CA ALA A 47 -11.16 6.81 7.51
C ALA A 47 -10.89 6.60 9.01
N PRO A 48 -11.62 7.26 9.93
CA PRO A 48 -11.46 7.03 11.36
C PRO A 48 -11.63 5.53 11.66
N ALA A 49 -10.57 4.90 12.17
CA ALA A 49 -10.65 3.52 12.61
C ALA A 49 -11.73 3.43 13.71
N PRO A 50 -12.60 2.40 13.71
CA PRO A 50 -13.56 2.20 14.79
C PRO A 50 -12.85 2.25 16.14
N GLN A 51 -13.36 3.06 17.07
CA GLN A 51 -12.71 3.21 18.36
C GLN A 51 -12.85 1.91 19.15
N GLU A 52 -11.74 1.18 19.26
CA GLU A 52 -11.65 -0.02 20.07
C GLU A 52 -11.84 0.34 21.55
N SER A 53 -12.57 -0.51 22.27
CA SER A 53 -12.77 -0.40 23.72
C SER A 53 -12.44 -1.72 24.37
N ALA A 54 -11.80 -1.66 25.54
CA ALA A 54 -11.38 -2.80 26.34
C ALA A 54 -12.48 -3.80 26.76
N TRP A 55 -13.77 -3.44 26.61
CA TRP A 55 -14.92 -4.32 26.91
C TRP A 55 -15.73 -4.73 25.66
N GLY A 56 -15.33 -4.26 24.47
CA GLY A 56 -15.93 -4.65 23.21
C GLY A 56 -15.15 -5.74 22.47
N PRO A 57 -15.70 -6.28 21.36
CA PRO A 57 -14.91 -7.09 20.45
C PRO A 57 -13.85 -6.22 19.76
N ALA A 58 -12.62 -6.73 19.64
CA ALA A 58 -11.61 -6.13 18.79
C ALA A 58 -12.03 -6.27 17.31
N ALA A 59 -11.80 -5.21 16.51
CA ALA A 59 -12.16 -5.19 15.09
C ALA A 59 -11.18 -5.96 14.18
N THR A 60 -10.04 -6.38 14.72
CA THR A 60 -8.99 -7.14 14.01
C THR A 60 -8.33 -8.14 14.96
N ILE A 61 -7.64 -9.16 14.43
CA ILE A 61 -6.79 -10.11 15.18
C ILE A 61 -5.90 -9.41 16.23
N ALA A 62 -5.32 -8.25 15.88
CA ALA A 62 -4.46 -7.47 16.78
C ALA A 62 -5.28 -6.45 17.59
N ALA A 63 -5.72 -6.86 18.79
CA ALA A 63 -6.28 -5.94 19.79
C ALA A 63 -5.26 -4.87 20.22
N ARG A 64 -5.75 -3.71 20.63
CA ARG A 64 -4.97 -2.52 21.06
C ARG A 64 -5.35 -2.04 22.45
N GLN A 65 -6.51 -2.44 22.98
CA GLN A 65 -7.02 -2.04 24.30
C GLN A 65 -7.17 -3.25 25.22
N SER A 66 -7.01 -3.06 26.53
CA SER A 66 -7.32 -4.08 27.54
C SER A 66 -7.63 -3.47 28.90
N ALA A 67 -8.63 -4.02 29.59
CA ALA A 67 -8.98 -3.68 30.96
C ALA A 67 -8.43 -4.70 31.98
N THR A 68 -7.82 -5.80 31.53
CA THR A 68 -7.41 -6.90 32.42
C THR A 68 -6.30 -6.49 33.39
N GLY A 69 -5.32 -5.70 32.94
CA GLY A 69 -4.17 -5.29 33.76
C GLY A 69 -4.44 -4.09 34.69
N THR A 70 -5.37 -3.21 34.33
CA THR A 70 -5.57 -1.89 34.98
C THR A 70 -7.00 -1.64 35.48
N LYS A 71 -7.96 -2.48 35.08
CA LYS A 71 -9.41 -2.33 35.31
C LYS A 71 -10.02 -1.07 34.65
N THR A 72 -9.34 -0.48 33.68
CA THR A 72 -9.76 0.72 32.92
C THR A 72 -9.46 0.54 31.43
N ASP A 73 -10.09 1.31 30.55
CA ASP A 73 -9.82 1.26 29.11
C ASP A 73 -8.39 1.74 28.81
N THR A 74 -7.45 0.80 28.68
CA THR A 74 -6.01 1.09 28.65
C THR A 74 -5.38 0.53 27.38
N PRO A 75 -4.66 1.35 26.61
CA PRO A 75 -3.88 0.87 25.47
C PRO A 75 -2.85 -0.16 25.94
N ILE A 76 -2.74 -1.29 25.26
CA ILE A 76 -1.87 -2.42 25.64
C ILE A 76 -0.42 -1.96 25.86
N GLN A 77 0.06 -1.01 25.05
CA GLN A 77 1.38 -0.38 25.18
C GLN A 77 1.61 0.40 26.50
N LYS A 78 0.56 0.73 27.23
CA LYS A 78 0.58 1.46 28.51
C LYS A 78 0.27 0.56 29.71
N VAL A 79 -0.02 -0.73 29.50
CA VAL A 79 -0.21 -1.68 30.59
C VAL A 79 1.18 -2.05 31.15
N PRO A 80 1.44 -1.94 32.47
CA PRO A 80 2.77 -2.14 33.05
C PRO A 80 3.16 -3.63 33.20
N GLN A 81 2.55 -4.52 32.44
CA GLN A 81 2.71 -5.98 32.51
C GLN A 81 2.54 -6.59 31.12
N SER A 82 3.24 -7.70 30.86
CA SER A 82 3.03 -8.49 29.63
C SER A 82 1.63 -9.09 29.61
N ILE A 83 0.84 -8.72 28.62
CA ILE A 83 -0.49 -9.26 28.34
C ILE A 83 -0.58 -9.75 26.89
N SER A 84 -1.37 -10.79 26.67
CA SER A 84 -1.73 -11.31 25.35
C SER A 84 -3.25 -11.39 25.28
N VAL A 85 -3.83 -11.06 24.13
CA VAL A 85 -5.28 -11.02 23.92
C VAL A 85 -5.59 -11.89 22.71
N VAL A 86 -6.33 -12.98 22.93
CA VAL A 86 -6.88 -13.80 21.85
C VAL A 86 -8.22 -13.19 21.45
N THR A 87 -8.37 -12.80 20.19
CA THR A 87 -9.53 -12.02 19.72
C THR A 87 -10.65 -12.88 19.14
N ALA A 88 -11.84 -12.31 18.97
CA ALA A 88 -12.96 -13.02 18.34
C ALA A 88 -12.68 -13.44 16.89
N GLU A 89 -11.89 -12.65 16.14
CA GLU A 89 -11.47 -13.00 14.78
C GLU A 89 -10.48 -14.19 14.79
N GLU A 90 -9.51 -14.18 15.70
CA GLU A 90 -8.57 -15.30 15.88
C GLU A 90 -9.30 -16.59 16.29
N MET A 91 -10.27 -16.50 17.21
CA MET A 91 -11.14 -17.61 17.59
C MET A 91 -11.95 -18.15 16.40
N ALA A 92 -12.43 -17.28 15.51
CA ALA A 92 -13.18 -17.69 14.32
C ALA A 92 -12.29 -18.35 13.24
N LEU A 93 -11.02 -17.94 13.15
CA LEU A 93 -10.03 -18.50 12.23
C LEU A 93 -9.54 -19.89 12.67
N HIS A 94 -9.21 -20.04 13.96
CA HIS A 94 -8.66 -21.30 14.50
C HIS A 94 -9.74 -22.30 14.95
N GLN A 95 -10.97 -21.85 15.22
CA GLN A 95 -12.11 -22.64 15.69
C GLN A 95 -11.76 -23.60 16.86
N PRO A 96 -11.09 -23.11 17.93
CA PRO A 96 -10.67 -23.95 19.04
C PRO A 96 -11.89 -24.49 19.82
N LYS A 97 -11.80 -25.74 20.26
CA LYS A 97 -12.87 -26.47 20.97
C LYS A 97 -12.79 -26.35 22.49
N SER A 98 -11.77 -25.66 23.01
CA SER A 98 -11.50 -25.46 24.44
C SER A 98 -10.66 -24.20 24.66
N VAL A 99 -10.65 -23.64 25.88
CA VAL A 99 -9.79 -22.48 26.20
C VAL A 99 -8.31 -22.86 26.16
N LYS A 100 -7.98 -24.10 26.54
CA LYS A 100 -6.66 -24.72 26.35
C LYS A 100 -6.20 -24.66 24.89
N GLU A 101 -7.09 -24.95 23.94
CA GLU A 101 -6.75 -24.91 22.50
C GLU A 101 -6.66 -23.47 21.98
N ALA A 102 -7.53 -22.57 22.45
CA ALA A 102 -7.46 -21.14 22.10
C ALA A 102 -6.12 -20.48 22.51
N LEU A 103 -5.57 -20.88 23.66
CA LEU A 103 -4.29 -20.34 24.16
C LEU A 103 -3.05 -21.04 23.57
N SER A 104 -3.22 -22.03 22.68
CA SER A 104 -2.09 -22.81 22.12
C SER A 104 -1.11 -22.00 21.27
N TYR A 105 -1.57 -20.87 20.70
CA TYR A 105 -0.74 -19.92 19.94
C TYR A 105 -0.17 -18.77 20.80
N THR A 106 -0.50 -18.72 22.10
CA THR A 106 -0.05 -17.65 23.01
C THR A 106 1.35 -17.94 23.57
N PRO A 107 2.36 -17.06 23.38
CA PRO A 107 3.70 -17.29 23.89
C PRO A 107 3.74 -17.29 25.42
N GLY A 108 4.53 -18.20 25.99
CA GLY A 108 4.66 -18.35 27.45
C GLY A 108 3.50 -19.10 28.12
N VAL A 109 2.53 -19.61 27.35
CA VAL A 109 1.51 -20.56 27.81
C VAL A 109 1.83 -21.95 27.27
N SER A 110 2.03 -22.91 28.17
CA SER A 110 2.21 -24.32 27.83
C SER A 110 0.88 -25.05 27.93
N VAL A 111 0.45 -25.62 26.81
CA VAL A 111 -0.78 -26.40 26.67
C VAL A 111 -0.45 -27.87 26.43
N GLY A 112 -1.34 -28.78 26.80
CA GLY A 112 -1.17 -30.22 26.50
C GLY A 112 -0.41 -31.04 27.55
N THR A 113 -0.11 -30.51 28.74
CA THR A 113 0.45 -31.28 29.88
C THR A 113 -0.42 -32.45 30.34
N ARG A 114 -1.70 -32.50 29.93
CA ARG A 114 -2.63 -33.63 30.12
C ARG A 114 -3.12 -34.25 28.80
N GLY A 115 -2.37 -34.03 27.71
CA GLY A 115 -2.67 -34.52 26.37
C GLY A 115 -4.06 -34.09 25.85
N ALA A 116 -4.75 -35.06 25.26
CA ALA A 116 -6.07 -34.87 24.64
C ALA A 116 -7.25 -34.76 25.65
N SER A 117 -7.00 -34.79 26.97
CA SER A 117 -8.08 -34.59 27.96
C SER A 117 -8.61 -33.16 27.91
N ASN A 118 -9.94 -33.04 27.80
CA ASN A 118 -10.68 -31.78 27.78
C ASN A 118 -11.66 -31.66 28.97
N THR A 119 -11.47 -32.45 30.05
CA THR A 119 -12.31 -32.38 31.26
C THR A 119 -12.17 -31.05 32.00
N TYR A 120 -10.97 -30.47 31.94
CA TYR A 120 -10.64 -29.14 32.47
C TYR A 120 -9.64 -28.45 31.54
N ASP A 121 -9.72 -27.13 31.43
CA ASP A 121 -8.71 -26.32 30.76
C ASP A 121 -7.44 -26.23 31.62
N HIS A 122 -6.59 -27.25 31.51
CA HIS A 122 -5.29 -27.29 32.18
C HIS A 122 -4.20 -26.65 31.29
N LEU A 123 -3.60 -25.60 31.82
CA LEU A 123 -2.58 -24.78 31.17
C LEU A 123 -1.56 -24.30 32.21
N ILE A 124 -0.33 -24.05 31.77
CA ILE A 124 0.78 -23.58 32.60
C ILE A 124 1.29 -22.26 32.01
N ILE A 125 1.56 -21.25 32.83
CA ILE A 125 1.97 -19.91 32.39
C ILE A 125 3.34 -19.60 32.99
N ARG A 126 4.35 -19.37 32.13
CA ARG A 126 5.77 -19.13 32.48
C ARG A 126 6.52 -20.31 33.14
N GLY A 127 6.15 -21.55 32.82
CA GLY A 127 6.88 -22.77 33.20
C GLY A 127 6.21 -23.61 34.28
#